data_AF-A0A9P7AA75-F1
#
_entry.id   AF-A0A9P7AA75-F1
#
_cell.length_a   1.000
_cell.length_b   1.000
_cell.length_c   1.000
_cell.angle_alpha   90.00
_cell.angle_beta   90.00
_cell.angle_gamma   90.00
#
_symmetry.space_group_name_H-M   'P 1'
#
loop_
_entity.id
_entity.type
_entity.pdbx_description
1 polymer ?
#
loop_
_entity_poly.entity_id
_entity_poly.type
_entity_poly.pdbx_seq_one_letter_code
_entity_poly.pdbx_strand_id
1 'polypeptide(L)'
;MVTAIHLNGPNDNIVDILQGRERIVSYPGTSQFNGRGISACGLAAMNFARVLSDLVNMHSQDRMIDLLRAITSKEVIQDIVSICSEWSSDLHLDVEEIQQVPLFKKSLKLVATRFGPPKAKNFRRTLEYMQTLSSSATVIITRPPEIIACTVIKGPEADVFVIFDSHPRPSYPAGAGLILNTSIDQAVSRLASILPAADSHLLSLSGLQWQAQLLNNLSGHIFVSNGPPADMRGMQRTVIESSLAVLRLRAEVAGLTQKNERLAKENETLEGEIQRLDDALSIERKKVVSLQVSSKIVQSSREQRFTSQPSNGIAGSSRLAPRNFLHSSSSSDKFMNNVRRDADTWSSIYDTVKEDLGHEWGLDSLSSAAALELQQSFDAEDLQLRDQMQALAASLPHNFSCVICMEEQPVDNSVDLECNHSICRTCIRGHICSKIEEHRFPVMCPVCMTEKNNYKPKAISGLLVQQIGIDERQYAIWEEMELSQLSVLLHCRKCQRSVPVVRQEHDESRLLVCPLPDCNHIWCKACQQSVAIGDPPHSCDGTSELDHLMKQRGWKYCPNCKTPVQRDGGCSHMTCISPACNTHFCYICGKNIVRSALRNEIQTAVAAHYRVCNLFDYPGE
;
A
#
# COMPACT_ATOMS: atom_id res chain seq x y z
N MET A 1 -6.85 -68.60 -3.91
CA MET A 1 -7.13 -67.31 -4.58
C MET A 1 -5.82 -66.57 -4.68
N VAL A 2 -5.18 -66.72 -5.83
CA VAL A 2 -3.76 -66.48 -6.08
C VAL A 2 -3.63 -65.18 -6.89
N THR A 3 -2.96 -64.20 -6.27
CA THR A 3 -2.05 -63.15 -6.79
C THR A 3 -2.32 -62.45 -8.13
N ALA A 4 -2.18 -61.12 -8.13
CA ALA A 4 -1.13 -60.44 -8.91
C ALA A 4 -0.85 -59.03 -8.36
N ILE A 5 0.39 -58.86 -7.88
CA ILE A 5 1.09 -57.58 -7.71
C ILE A 5 1.34 -57.03 -9.11
N HIS A 6 1.05 -55.74 -9.36
CA HIS A 6 1.68 -55.02 -10.48
C HIS A 6 2.42 -53.79 -9.97
N LEU A 7 3.72 -54.03 -9.75
CA LEU A 7 4.79 -53.07 -9.93
C LEU A 7 4.71 -52.53 -11.37
N ASN A 8 4.41 -51.26 -11.57
CA ASN A 8 4.67 -50.60 -12.85
C ASN A 8 5.79 -49.58 -12.65
N GLY A 9 6.97 -49.94 -13.14
CA GLY A 9 8.08 -49.02 -13.33
C GLY A 9 7.77 -47.92 -14.37
N PRO A 10 8.72 -47.00 -14.65
CA PRO A 10 8.47 -45.73 -15.33
C PRO A 10 8.17 -45.82 -16.85
N ASN A 11 8.09 -47.02 -17.43
CA ASN A 11 8.32 -47.21 -18.87
C ASN A 11 7.08 -47.17 -19.79
N ASP A 12 5.84 -47.26 -19.29
CA ASP A 12 4.63 -47.27 -20.15
C ASP A 12 3.79 -45.98 -20.13
N ASN A 13 4.08 -45.03 -19.24
CA ASN A 13 3.14 -43.92 -18.94
C ASN A 13 3.35 -42.64 -19.76
N ILE A 14 4.38 -42.56 -20.61
CA ILE A 14 4.68 -41.35 -21.41
C ILE A 14 3.89 -41.34 -22.72
N VAL A 15 3.57 -42.52 -23.25
CA VAL A 15 2.71 -42.67 -24.44
C VAL A 15 1.31 -42.10 -24.16
N ASP A 16 0.82 -42.22 -22.93
CA ASP A 16 -0.46 -41.66 -22.48
C ASP A 16 -0.55 -40.13 -22.64
N ILE A 17 0.58 -39.42 -22.51
CA ILE A 17 0.65 -37.95 -22.68
C ILE A 17 0.43 -37.58 -24.15
N LEU A 18 1.10 -38.31 -25.06
CA LEU A 18 0.94 -38.15 -26.51
C LEU A 18 -0.47 -38.53 -26.98
N GLN A 19 -1.19 -39.37 -26.21
CA GLN A 19 -2.59 -39.72 -26.45
C GLN A 19 -3.59 -38.68 -25.87
N GLY A 20 -3.12 -37.54 -25.36
CA GLY A 20 -4.01 -36.45 -24.91
C GLY A 20 -4.39 -36.47 -23.42
N ARG A 21 -3.79 -37.35 -22.61
CA ARG A 21 -4.07 -37.42 -21.16
C ARG A 21 -3.09 -36.55 -20.37
N GLU A 22 -3.62 -35.81 -19.40
CA GLU A 22 -2.79 -35.07 -18.44
C GLU A 22 -1.99 -36.06 -17.57
N ARG A 23 -0.73 -35.70 -17.30
CA ARG A 23 0.10 -36.43 -16.35
C ARG A 23 0.71 -35.50 -15.30
N ILE A 24 0.59 -35.89 -14.03
CA ILE A 24 1.24 -35.24 -12.90
C ILE A 24 2.36 -36.15 -12.39
N VAL A 25 3.57 -35.62 -12.30
CA VAL A 25 4.76 -36.29 -11.74
C VAL A 25 5.21 -35.51 -10.50
N SER A 26 5.44 -36.21 -9.40
CA SER A 26 5.94 -35.63 -8.16
C SER A 26 6.74 -36.66 -7.38
N TYR A 27 7.80 -36.21 -6.71
CA TYR A 27 8.66 -37.06 -5.89
C TYR A 27 8.80 -36.44 -4.48
N PRO A 28 8.83 -37.26 -3.41
CA PRO A 28 9.08 -36.75 -2.07
C PRO A 28 10.42 -36.01 -1.97
N GLY A 29 10.42 -34.87 -1.25
CA GLY A 29 11.64 -34.10 -0.99
C GLY A 29 12.11 -33.21 -2.14
N THR A 30 11.28 -32.99 -3.15
CA THR A 30 11.58 -32.06 -4.26
C THR A 30 10.87 -30.71 -4.15
N SER A 31 10.34 -30.36 -2.97
CA SER A 31 9.78 -29.02 -2.78
C SER A 31 10.87 -27.97 -2.58
N GLN A 32 10.59 -26.71 -2.91
CA GLN A 32 11.45 -25.57 -2.59
C GLN A 32 11.77 -25.43 -1.08
N PHE A 33 10.94 -25.99 -0.18
CA PHE A 33 11.08 -25.84 1.27
C PHE A 33 12.03 -26.85 1.92
N ASN A 34 12.83 -27.58 1.15
CA ASN A 34 13.66 -28.67 1.66
C ASN A 34 14.83 -28.16 2.55
N GLY A 35 14.53 -27.86 3.82
CA GLY A 35 15.49 -27.68 4.91
C GLY A 35 15.54 -26.31 5.62
N ARG A 36 14.98 -25.22 5.06
CA ARG A 36 15.12 -23.87 5.63
C ARG A 36 13.85 -23.00 5.73
N GLY A 37 12.73 -23.41 5.14
CA GLY A 37 11.46 -22.65 5.22
C GLY A 37 11.42 -21.32 4.47
N ILE A 38 12.44 -21.01 3.66
CA ILE A 38 12.56 -19.78 2.89
C ILE A 38 11.89 -19.97 1.51
N SER A 39 11.10 -18.99 1.05
CA SER A 39 10.50 -19.02 -0.30
C SER A 39 11.58 -18.80 -1.37
N ALA A 40 11.81 -19.81 -2.22
CA ALA A 40 12.82 -19.79 -3.28
C ALA A 40 12.21 -20.15 -4.66
N CYS A 41 10.90 -19.93 -4.80
CA CYS A 41 10.12 -20.40 -5.96
C CYS A 41 10.59 -19.76 -7.26
N GLY A 42 11.01 -18.49 -7.23
CA GLY A 42 11.60 -17.80 -8.38
C GLY A 42 12.87 -18.48 -8.88
N LEU A 43 13.76 -18.90 -7.97
CA LEU A 43 14.99 -19.62 -8.32
C LEU A 43 14.67 -21.01 -8.87
N ALA A 44 13.72 -21.73 -8.27
CA ALA A 44 13.28 -23.03 -8.75
C ALA A 44 12.71 -22.94 -10.18
N ALA A 45 11.83 -21.95 -10.42
CA ALA A 45 11.18 -21.73 -11.71
C ALA A 45 12.17 -21.32 -12.80
N MET A 46 13.13 -20.44 -12.49
CA MET A 46 14.19 -20.03 -13.42
C MET A 46 15.18 -21.17 -13.72
N ASN A 47 15.53 -21.98 -12.71
CA ASN A 47 16.39 -23.13 -12.91
C ASN A 47 15.69 -24.25 -13.69
N PHE A 48 14.38 -24.42 -13.50
CA PHE A 48 13.55 -25.27 -14.36
C PHE A 48 13.63 -24.83 -15.82
N ALA A 49 13.41 -23.55 -16.13
CA ALA A 49 13.49 -23.03 -17.50
C ALA A 49 14.86 -23.31 -18.14
N ARG A 50 15.95 -23.13 -17.38
CA ARG A 50 17.32 -23.42 -17.81
C ARG A 50 17.53 -24.91 -18.08
N VAL A 51 17.29 -25.77 -17.09
CA VAL A 51 17.53 -27.23 -17.19
C VAL A 51 16.70 -27.84 -18.31
N LEU A 52 15.44 -27.41 -18.45
CA LEU A 52 14.57 -27.89 -19.51
C LEU A 52 15.05 -27.45 -20.89
N SER A 53 15.50 -26.20 -21.03
CA SER A 53 16.11 -25.71 -22.28
C SER A 53 17.36 -26.51 -22.65
N ASP A 54 18.21 -26.84 -21.66
CA ASP A 54 19.41 -27.67 -21.88
C ASP A 54 19.02 -29.09 -22.36
N LEU A 55 18.00 -29.70 -21.76
CA LEU A 55 17.50 -31.01 -22.17
C LEU A 55 16.90 -31.01 -23.57
N VAL A 56 16.12 -29.98 -23.92
CA VAL A 56 15.55 -29.78 -25.27
C VAL A 56 16.65 -29.60 -26.31
N ASN A 57 17.73 -28.90 -25.98
CA ASN A 57 18.87 -28.73 -26.89
C ASN A 57 19.71 -30.01 -27.05
N MET A 58 19.75 -30.87 -26.03
CA MET A 58 20.52 -32.13 -26.06
C MET A 58 19.82 -33.27 -26.79
N HIS A 59 18.48 -33.28 -26.81
CA HIS A 59 17.69 -34.28 -27.51
C HIS A 59 17.18 -33.69 -28.82
N SER A 60 17.50 -34.30 -29.97
CA SER A 60 16.89 -33.89 -31.24
C SER A 60 15.36 -34.03 -31.15
N GLN A 61 14.62 -33.12 -31.80
CA GLN A 61 13.14 -33.08 -31.79
C GLN A 61 12.50 -34.44 -32.18
N ASP A 62 13.23 -35.27 -32.93
CA ASP A 62 12.83 -36.61 -33.37
C ASP A 62 12.70 -37.66 -32.24
N ARG A 63 13.11 -37.34 -31.00
CA ARG A 63 13.03 -38.25 -29.84
C ARG A 63 12.27 -37.64 -28.66
N MET A 64 11.09 -37.06 -28.92
CA MET A 64 10.22 -36.46 -27.90
C MET A 64 10.00 -37.37 -26.68
N ILE A 65 9.81 -38.68 -26.89
CA ILE A 65 9.60 -39.63 -25.78
C ILE A 65 10.81 -39.69 -24.84
N ASP A 66 12.04 -39.70 -25.37
CA ASP A 66 13.26 -39.74 -24.56
C ASP A 66 13.46 -38.44 -23.79
N LEU A 67 13.14 -37.31 -24.42
CA LEU A 67 13.12 -36.01 -23.78
C LEU A 67 12.13 -35.99 -22.60
N LEU A 68 10.89 -36.45 -22.81
CA LEU A 68 9.88 -36.52 -21.74
C LEU A 68 10.29 -37.48 -20.61
N ARG A 69 10.97 -38.60 -20.91
CA ARG A 69 11.56 -39.49 -19.90
C ARG A 69 12.61 -38.76 -19.06
N ALA A 70 13.51 -38.02 -19.70
CA ALA A 70 14.54 -37.27 -19.01
C ALA A 70 13.92 -36.20 -18.09
N ILE A 71 12.96 -35.43 -18.61
CA ILE A 71 12.31 -34.33 -17.87
C ILE A 71 11.53 -34.83 -16.65
N THR A 72 10.90 -36.01 -16.75
CA THR A 72 10.10 -36.60 -15.67
C THR A 72 10.91 -37.46 -14.69
N SER A 73 12.23 -37.58 -14.90
CA SER A 73 13.12 -38.32 -14.01
C SER A 73 13.24 -37.63 -12.65
N LYS A 74 13.47 -38.42 -11.60
CA LYS A 74 13.63 -37.90 -10.24
C LYS A 74 14.90 -37.06 -10.14
N GLU A 75 15.94 -37.48 -10.82
CA GLU A 75 17.25 -36.84 -10.87
C GLU A 75 17.13 -35.41 -11.41
N VAL A 76 16.45 -35.22 -12.54
CA VAL A 76 16.24 -33.88 -13.13
C VAL A 76 15.41 -32.98 -12.22
N ILE A 77 14.33 -33.50 -11.62
CA ILE A 77 13.50 -32.69 -10.71
C ILE A 77 14.29 -32.30 -9.45
N GLN A 78 15.13 -33.19 -8.91
CA GLN A 78 16.03 -32.88 -7.81
C GLN A 78 17.06 -31.82 -8.20
N ASP A 79 17.64 -31.92 -9.39
CA ASP A 79 18.60 -30.94 -9.90
C ASP A 79 17.96 -29.55 -10.04
N ILE A 80 16.71 -29.47 -10.51
CA ILE A 80 15.95 -28.22 -10.62
C ILE A 80 15.84 -27.51 -9.28
N VAL A 81 15.50 -28.24 -8.21
CA VAL A 81 15.25 -27.65 -6.88
C VAL A 81 16.49 -27.59 -5.98
N SER A 82 17.57 -28.26 -6.35
CA SER A 82 18.83 -28.26 -5.59
C SER A 82 19.36 -26.84 -5.32
N ILE A 83 19.20 -25.93 -6.30
CA ILE A 83 19.61 -24.53 -6.22
C ILE A 83 18.93 -23.76 -5.07
N CYS A 84 17.73 -24.19 -4.66
CA CYS A 84 17.00 -23.58 -3.55
C CYS A 84 17.66 -23.86 -2.19
N SER A 85 18.31 -25.01 -2.04
CA SER A 85 19.00 -25.37 -0.79
C SER A 85 20.25 -24.53 -0.53
N GLU A 86 20.85 -24.01 -1.60
CA GLU A 86 21.97 -23.08 -1.55
C GLU A 86 21.50 -21.63 -1.31
N TRP A 87 20.21 -21.32 -1.48
CA TRP A 87 19.71 -19.99 -1.18
C TRP A 87 19.51 -19.81 0.34
N SER A 88 19.98 -18.69 0.89
CA SER A 88 20.03 -18.46 2.35
C SER A 88 19.49 -17.11 2.79
N SER A 89 18.88 -16.34 1.89
CA SER A 89 18.35 -14.99 2.16
C SER A 89 16.83 -15.01 2.08
N ASP A 90 16.17 -14.30 3.00
CA ASP A 90 14.71 -14.21 3.05
C ASP A 90 14.11 -13.21 2.04
N LEU A 91 14.95 -12.58 1.21
CA LEU A 91 14.53 -11.59 0.23
C LEU A 91 13.75 -12.25 -0.92
N HIS A 92 12.55 -11.77 -1.22
CA HIS A 92 11.78 -12.18 -2.39
C HIS A 92 12.44 -11.62 -3.66
N LEU A 93 13.19 -12.46 -4.37
CA LEU A 93 13.87 -12.07 -5.60
C LEU A 93 12.87 -11.92 -6.75
N ASP A 94 12.88 -10.78 -7.41
CA ASP A 94 12.15 -10.59 -8.67
C ASP A 94 12.79 -11.46 -9.78
N VAL A 95 11.97 -11.94 -10.71
CA VAL A 95 12.40 -12.76 -11.86
C VAL A 95 13.43 -11.99 -12.69
N GLU A 96 13.28 -10.68 -12.81
CA GLU A 96 14.22 -9.82 -13.54
C GLU A 96 15.59 -9.77 -12.86
N GLU A 97 15.66 -9.72 -11.52
CA GLU A 97 16.92 -9.75 -10.78
C GLU A 97 17.63 -11.10 -10.89
N ILE A 98 16.85 -12.19 -10.81
CA ILE A 98 17.35 -13.55 -11.03
C ILE A 98 17.89 -13.68 -12.45
N GLN A 99 17.19 -13.16 -13.46
CA GLN A 99 17.66 -13.21 -14.85
C GLN A 99 19.04 -12.54 -15.02
N GLN A 100 19.33 -11.46 -14.28
CA GLN A 100 20.58 -10.70 -14.47
C GLN A 100 21.85 -11.45 -14.04
N VAL A 101 21.76 -12.54 -13.27
CA VAL A 101 22.99 -13.26 -12.89
C VAL A 101 23.55 -14.12 -14.02
N PRO A 102 24.88 -14.32 -14.06
CA PRO A 102 25.56 -14.96 -15.19
C PRO A 102 24.96 -16.32 -15.59
N LEU A 103 24.53 -17.12 -14.61
CA LEU A 103 23.89 -18.42 -14.84
C LEU A 103 22.67 -18.32 -15.77
N PHE A 104 21.73 -17.43 -15.46
CA PHE A 104 20.48 -17.29 -16.20
C PHE A 104 20.64 -16.39 -17.42
N LYS A 105 21.38 -15.29 -17.30
CA LYS A 105 21.64 -14.35 -18.40
C LYS A 105 22.29 -15.02 -19.61
N LYS A 106 23.20 -15.98 -19.38
CA LYS A 106 23.86 -16.72 -20.47
C LYS A 106 22.95 -17.78 -21.07
N SER A 107 22.08 -18.41 -20.28
CA SER A 107 21.30 -19.57 -20.72
C SER A 107 19.92 -19.20 -21.30
N LEU A 108 19.31 -18.13 -20.81
CA LEU A 108 17.95 -17.72 -21.11
C LEU A 108 17.90 -16.29 -21.62
N LYS A 109 17.08 -16.05 -22.64
CA LYS A 109 16.79 -14.72 -23.20
C LYS A 109 15.33 -14.39 -23.00
N LEU A 110 15.05 -13.28 -22.31
CA LEU A 110 13.72 -12.70 -22.20
C LEU A 110 13.29 -12.19 -23.59
N VAL A 111 12.14 -12.65 -24.07
CA VAL A 111 11.57 -12.26 -25.39
C VAL A 111 10.33 -11.40 -25.26
N ALA A 112 9.56 -11.56 -24.20
CA ALA A 112 8.37 -10.75 -23.94
C ALA A 112 7.99 -10.81 -22.45
N THR A 113 7.32 -9.75 -21.99
CA THR A 113 6.66 -9.72 -20.69
C THR A 113 5.17 -9.47 -20.92
N ARG A 114 4.32 -10.19 -20.19
CA ARG A 114 2.86 -10.07 -20.27
C ARG A 114 2.30 -9.83 -18.87
N PHE A 115 1.31 -8.96 -18.77
CA PHE A 115 0.58 -8.70 -17.54
C PHE A 115 -0.91 -8.89 -17.77
N GLY A 116 -1.64 -9.29 -16.73
CA GLY A 116 -3.09 -9.35 -16.77
C GLY A 116 -3.65 -10.24 -15.68
N PRO A 117 -4.98 -10.41 -15.59
CA PRO A 117 -5.57 -11.25 -14.56
C PRO A 117 -5.34 -12.77 -14.70
N PRO A 118 -5.39 -13.56 -13.61
CA PRO A 118 -5.26 -15.02 -13.61
C PRO A 118 -6.55 -15.68 -14.12
N LYS A 119 -6.95 -15.32 -15.34
CA LYS A 119 -8.11 -15.86 -16.04
C LYS A 119 -7.63 -16.78 -17.16
N ALA A 120 -8.41 -17.81 -17.45
CA ALA A 120 -8.15 -18.76 -18.54
C ALA A 120 -7.82 -18.07 -19.87
N LYS A 121 -8.53 -16.98 -20.21
CA LYS A 121 -8.29 -16.19 -21.42
C LYS A 121 -6.85 -15.64 -21.51
N ASN A 122 -6.28 -15.20 -20.39
CA ASN A 122 -4.94 -14.63 -20.37
C ASN A 122 -3.85 -15.70 -20.43
N PHE A 123 -4.03 -16.79 -19.68
CA PHE A 123 -3.15 -17.95 -19.80
C PHE A 123 -3.14 -18.47 -21.24
N ARG A 124 -4.32 -18.59 -21.87
CA ARG A 124 -4.45 -18.99 -23.27
C ARG A 124 -3.67 -18.07 -24.20
N ARG A 125 -3.90 -16.76 -24.13
CA ARG A 125 -3.19 -15.78 -24.98
C ARG A 125 -1.67 -15.86 -24.84
N THR A 126 -1.17 -16.06 -23.62
CA THR A 126 0.25 -16.22 -23.35
C THR A 126 0.80 -17.50 -23.96
N LEU A 127 0.11 -18.63 -23.79
CA LEU A 127 0.52 -19.92 -24.34
C LEU A 127 0.43 -19.94 -25.88
N GLU A 128 -0.63 -19.39 -26.47
CA GLU A 128 -0.76 -19.22 -27.93
C GLU A 128 0.38 -18.39 -28.51
N TYR A 129 0.73 -17.26 -27.86
CA TYR A 129 1.88 -16.48 -28.26
C TYR A 129 3.18 -17.29 -28.20
N MET A 130 3.40 -18.07 -27.15
CA MET A 130 4.58 -18.95 -27.07
C MET A 130 4.59 -20.02 -28.17
N GLN A 131 3.42 -20.50 -28.60
CA GLN A 131 3.33 -21.41 -29.75
C GLN A 131 3.67 -20.73 -31.09
N THR A 132 3.56 -19.41 -31.21
CA THR A 132 4.01 -18.70 -32.43
C THR A 132 5.53 -18.55 -32.53
N LEU A 133 6.27 -18.80 -31.44
CA LEU A 133 7.72 -18.73 -31.43
C LEU A 133 8.33 -19.93 -32.17
N SER A 134 9.45 -19.70 -32.86
CA SER A 134 10.16 -20.72 -33.64
C SER A 134 10.88 -21.76 -32.79
N SER A 135 11.08 -21.50 -31.50
CA SER A 135 11.73 -22.38 -30.54
C SER A 135 10.85 -22.64 -29.33
N SER A 136 11.17 -23.71 -28.58
CA SER A 136 10.56 -23.97 -27.28
C SER A 136 10.77 -22.78 -26.33
N ALA A 137 9.72 -22.38 -25.63
CA ALA A 137 9.72 -21.19 -24.79
C ALA A 137 9.16 -21.51 -23.40
N THR A 138 9.63 -20.79 -22.38
CA THR A 138 9.17 -20.92 -21.00
C THR A 138 8.65 -19.61 -20.48
N VAL A 139 7.44 -19.56 -19.96
CA VAL A 139 6.92 -18.43 -19.19
C VAL A 139 7.10 -18.68 -17.70
N ILE A 140 7.66 -17.69 -17.01
CA ILE A 140 7.69 -17.63 -15.55
C ILE A 140 6.56 -16.70 -15.12
N ILE A 141 5.56 -17.29 -14.46
CA ILE A 141 4.35 -16.62 -14.02
C ILE A 141 4.49 -16.27 -12.55
N THR A 142 4.51 -14.99 -12.24
CA THR A 142 4.64 -14.47 -10.87
C THR A 142 3.30 -13.92 -10.40
N ARG A 143 2.82 -14.45 -9.28
CA ARG A 143 1.71 -13.92 -8.49
C ARG A 143 2.10 -14.07 -7.02
N PRO A 144 2.73 -13.05 -6.41
CA PRO A 144 3.32 -13.19 -5.09
C PRO A 144 2.31 -13.75 -4.06
N PRO A 145 2.70 -14.74 -3.23
CA PRO A 145 4.05 -15.32 -3.10
C PRO A 145 4.34 -16.51 -4.05
N GLU A 146 3.46 -16.82 -5.02
CA GLU A 146 3.57 -17.99 -5.90
C GLU A 146 4.25 -17.67 -7.23
N ILE A 147 5.30 -18.42 -7.57
CA ILE A 147 5.95 -18.38 -8.89
C ILE A 147 5.88 -19.77 -9.53
N ILE A 148 5.30 -19.84 -10.73
CA ILE A 148 5.06 -21.07 -11.50
C ILE A 148 5.73 -20.94 -12.85
N ALA A 149 6.38 -22.01 -13.33
CA ALA A 149 6.91 -22.05 -14.69
C ALA A 149 6.01 -22.88 -15.62
N CYS A 150 5.85 -22.44 -16.85
CA CYS A 150 5.19 -23.23 -17.90
C CYS A 150 6.00 -23.16 -19.19
N THR A 151 6.37 -24.32 -19.73
CA THR A 151 7.15 -24.44 -20.96
C THR A 151 6.30 -25.04 -22.06
N VAL A 152 6.38 -24.46 -23.26
CA VAL A 152 5.88 -25.02 -24.50
C VAL A 152 7.07 -25.66 -25.21
N ILE A 153 7.10 -26.99 -25.28
CA ILE A 153 8.10 -27.76 -26.01
C ILE A 153 7.56 -27.99 -27.43
N LYS A 154 8.32 -27.52 -28.43
CA LYS A 154 7.99 -27.73 -29.84
C LYS A 154 8.20 -29.19 -30.24
N GLY A 155 7.13 -29.83 -30.71
CA GLY A 155 7.14 -31.20 -31.19
C GLY A 155 6.81 -31.31 -32.68
N PRO A 156 7.15 -32.45 -33.32
CA PRO A 156 6.88 -32.67 -34.75
C PRO A 156 5.40 -32.84 -35.07
N GLU A 157 4.62 -33.45 -34.18
CA GLU A 157 3.18 -33.69 -34.37
C GLU A 157 2.31 -32.73 -33.54
N ALA A 158 2.71 -32.45 -32.30
CA ALA A 158 2.03 -31.54 -31.39
C ALA A 158 3.00 -30.94 -30.38
N ASP A 159 2.70 -29.74 -29.91
CA ASP A 159 3.41 -29.10 -28.81
C ASP A 159 3.07 -29.77 -27.47
N VAL A 160 4.05 -29.85 -26.57
CA VAL A 160 3.85 -30.36 -25.20
C VAL A 160 4.00 -29.20 -24.20
N PHE A 161 2.99 -29.03 -23.36
CA PHE A 161 2.96 -28.06 -22.27
C PHE A 161 3.45 -28.73 -20.98
N VAL A 162 4.49 -28.18 -20.38
CA VAL A 162 5.09 -28.66 -19.13
C VAL A 162 4.97 -27.57 -18.08
N ILE A 163 4.15 -27.77 -17.06
CA ILE A 163 3.97 -26.85 -15.94
C ILE A 163 4.79 -27.38 -14.76
N PHE A 164 5.63 -26.52 -14.19
CA PHE A 164 6.41 -26.82 -13.00
C PHE A 164 5.99 -25.92 -11.84
N ASP A 165 5.63 -26.56 -10.73
CA ASP A 165 5.24 -25.93 -9.50
C ASP A 165 6.06 -26.48 -8.34
N SER A 166 6.88 -25.63 -7.73
CA SER A 166 7.75 -26.02 -6.61
C SER A 166 7.02 -26.11 -5.25
N HIS A 167 5.77 -25.65 -5.18
CA HIS A 167 4.94 -25.71 -3.99
C HIS A 167 4.31 -27.09 -3.81
N PRO A 168 4.21 -27.62 -2.58
CA PRO A 168 3.37 -28.78 -2.34
C PRO A 168 1.89 -28.38 -2.50
N ARG A 169 1.10 -29.23 -3.17
CA ARG A 169 -0.36 -29.04 -3.33
C ARG A 169 -1.12 -30.31 -2.98
N PRO A 170 -2.45 -30.27 -2.77
CA PRO A 170 -3.24 -31.48 -2.50
C PRO A 170 -3.05 -32.60 -3.54
N SER A 171 -2.82 -32.24 -4.81
CA SER A 171 -2.53 -33.19 -5.90
C SER A 171 -1.12 -33.77 -5.88
N TYR A 172 -0.18 -33.14 -5.16
CA TYR A 172 1.22 -33.55 -5.01
C TYR A 172 1.77 -33.04 -3.66
N PRO A 173 1.35 -33.65 -2.54
CA PRO A 173 1.61 -33.07 -1.21
C PRO A 173 3.06 -33.24 -0.73
N ALA A 174 3.81 -34.18 -1.32
CA ALA A 174 5.14 -34.57 -0.84
C ALA A 174 6.32 -33.85 -1.54
N GLY A 175 6.07 -33.03 -2.57
CA GLY A 175 7.13 -32.40 -3.35
C GLY A 175 6.62 -31.44 -4.41
N ALA A 176 7.49 -31.05 -5.34
CA ALA A 176 7.11 -30.26 -6.50
C ALA A 176 6.22 -31.07 -7.46
N GLY A 177 5.32 -30.38 -8.14
CA GLY A 177 4.48 -30.93 -9.21
C GLY A 177 5.05 -30.59 -10.58
N LEU A 178 5.17 -31.60 -11.44
CA LEU A 178 5.48 -31.46 -12.86
C LEU A 178 4.29 -32.00 -13.66
N ILE A 179 3.54 -31.11 -14.33
CA ILE A 179 2.32 -31.44 -15.04
C ILE A 179 2.54 -31.35 -16.54
N LEU A 180 2.22 -32.41 -17.28
CA LEU A 180 2.40 -32.52 -18.71
C LEU A 180 1.05 -32.63 -19.41
N ASN A 181 0.87 -31.82 -20.46
CA ASN A 181 -0.34 -31.76 -21.28
C ASN A 181 0.04 -31.60 -22.76
N THR A 182 -0.75 -32.16 -23.68
CA THR A 182 -0.63 -31.90 -25.13
C THR A 182 -1.73 -30.97 -25.64
N SER A 183 -2.74 -30.69 -24.82
CA SER A 183 -3.80 -29.72 -25.11
C SER A 183 -3.56 -28.40 -24.39
N ILE A 184 -3.66 -27.30 -25.13
CA ILE A 184 -3.64 -25.95 -24.55
C ILE A 184 -4.79 -25.75 -23.57
N ASP A 185 -5.97 -26.32 -23.82
CA ASP A 185 -7.14 -26.18 -22.95
C ASP A 185 -6.88 -26.80 -21.57
N GLN A 186 -6.26 -27.98 -21.56
CA GLN A 186 -5.88 -28.67 -20.31
C GLN A 186 -4.81 -27.88 -19.55
N ALA A 187 -3.79 -27.37 -20.26
CA ALA A 187 -2.74 -26.54 -19.65
C ALA A 187 -3.31 -25.25 -19.04
N VAL A 188 -4.18 -24.55 -19.77
CA VAL A 188 -4.87 -23.34 -19.31
C VAL A 188 -5.75 -23.63 -18.10
N SER A 189 -6.52 -24.71 -18.13
CA SER A 189 -7.36 -25.13 -17.00
C SER A 189 -6.53 -25.44 -15.77
N ARG A 190 -5.37 -26.10 -15.95
CA ARG A 190 -4.45 -26.41 -14.85
C ARG A 190 -3.82 -25.15 -14.26
N LEU A 191 -3.33 -24.22 -15.09
CA LEU A 191 -2.80 -22.93 -14.62
C LEU A 191 -3.86 -22.12 -13.86
N ALA A 192 -5.11 -22.08 -14.35
CA ALA A 192 -6.21 -21.42 -13.67
C ALA A 192 -6.60 -22.10 -12.34
N SER A 193 -6.42 -23.42 -12.23
CA SER A 193 -6.63 -24.16 -10.98
C SER A 193 -5.50 -23.93 -9.96
N ILE A 194 -4.26 -23.79 -10.44
CA ILE A 194 -3.08 -23.53 -9.59
C ILE A 194 -3.10 -22.08 -9.09
N LEU A 195 -3.44 -21.14 -9.98
CA LEU A 195 -3.52 -19.71 -9.70
C LEU A 195 -4.98 -19.23 -9.87
N PRO A 196 -5.89 -19.54 -8.93
CA PRO A 196 -7.30 -19.19 -9.07
C PRO A 196 -7.53 -17.68 -8.96
N ALA A 197 -8.41 -17.14 -9.81
CA ALA A 197 -8.91 -15.78 -9.62
C ALA A 197 -9.58 -15.65 -8.25
N ALA A 198 -9.43 -14.50 -7.60
CA ALA A 198 -10.06 -14.26 -6.30
C ALA A 198 -11.59 -14.45 -6.37
N ASP A 199 -12.18 -15.01 -5.33
CA ASP A 199 -13.57 -15.42 -5.27
C ASP A 199 -14.53 -14.22 -5.45
N SER A 200 -15.53 -14.34 -6.34
CA SER A 200 -16.52 -13.28 -6.58
C SER A 200 -17.34 -12.90 -5.34
N HIS A 201 -17.38 -13.76 -4.33
CA HIS A 201 -18.07 -13.52 -3.06
C HIS A 201 -17.22 -12.72 -2.04
N LEU A 202 -15.89 -12.72 -2.17
CA LEU A 202 -14.97 -11.82 -1.45
C LEU A 202 -14.94 -10.43 -2.10
N LEU A 203 -15.16 -10.37 -3.42
CA LEU A 203 -15.31 -9.16 -4.22
C LEU A 203 -16.63 -8.40 -3.97
N SER A 204 -17.64 -9.05 -3.37
CA SER A 204 -18.94 -8.43 -3.05
C SER A 204 -19.06 -7.88 -1.63
N LEU A 205 -18.05 -8.07 -0.77
CA LEU A 205 -17.99 -7.41 0.54
C LEU A 205 -17.62 -5.93 0.31
N SER A 206 -18.53 -5.04 0.69
CA SER A 206 -18.57 -3.59 0.37
C SER A 206 -17.46 -2.72 0.98
N GLY A 207 -16.27 -3.28 1.22
CA GLY A 207 -15.05 -2.58 1.62
C GLY A 207 -13.78 -3.02 0.88
N LEU A 208 -13.80 -4.14 0.13
CA LEU A 208 -12.62 -4.79 -0.48
C LEU A 208 -12.69 -4.88 -2.02
N GLN A 209 -13.65 -4.20 -2.64
CA GLN A 209 -14.01 -4.41 -4.05
C GLN A 209 -12.89 -4.08 -5.05
N TRP A 210 -12.12 -3.02 -4.80
CA TRP A 210 -10.95 -2.65 -5.61
C TRP A 210 -9.69 -3.43 -5.17
N GLN A 211 -9.64 -3.83 -3.90
CA GLN A 211 -8.55 -4.59 -3.27
C GLN A 211 -8.35 -5.97 -3.89
N ALA A 212 -9.45 -6.69 -4.12
CA ALA A 212 -9.42 -7.98 -4.77
C ALA A 212 -9.32 -7.90 -6.32
N GLN A 213 -9.43 -6.72 -6.94
CA GLN A 213 -9.24 -6.54 -8.38
C GLN A 213 -7.77 -6.34 -8.78
N LEU A 214 -6.98 -5.80 -7.87
CA LEU A 214 -5.65 -5.25 -8.13
C LEU A 214 -4.56 -6.22 -7.62
N LEU A 215 -4.90 -7.12 -6.67
CA LEU A 215 -4.21 -8.38 -6.33
C LEU A 215 -4.48 -9.53 -7.33
N ASN A 216 -5.32 -9.26 -8.33
CA ASN A 216 -5.77 -10.24 -9.30
C ASN A 216 -5.05 -10.07 -10.63
N ASN A 217 -3.78 -9.62 -10.62
CA ASN A 217 -2.94 -9.58 -11.81
C ASN A 217 -1.69 -10.45 -11.59
N LEU A 218 -1.29 -11.15 -12.65
CA LEU A 218 -0.04 -11.89 -12.75
C LEU A 218 0.90 -11.17 -13.71
N SER A 219 2.20 -11.35 -13.51
CA SER A 219 3.21 -11.10 -14.54
C SER A 219 3.67 -12.42 -15.13
N GLY A 220 3.96 -12.41 -16.43
CA GLY A 220 4.48 -13.55 -17.18
C GLY A 220 5.71 -13.13 -17.96
N HIS A 221 6.89 -13.56 -17.54
CA HIS A 221 8.15 -13.30 -18.23
C HIS A 221 8.48 -14.49 -19.13
N ILE A 222 8.51 -14.27 -20.44
CA ILE A 222 8.66 -15.33 -21.44
C ILE A 222 10.11 -15.40 -21.90
N PHE A 223 10.73 -16.56 -21.76
CA PHE A 223 12.11 -16.85 -22.06
C PHE A 223 12.26 -17.89 -23.16
N VAL A 224 13.31 -17.75 -23.97
CA VAL A 224 13.78 -18.77 -24.92
C VAL A 224 15.25 -19.10 -24.62
N SER A 225 15.71 -20.26 -25.08
CA SER A 225 17.12 -20.66 -24.96
C SER A 225 18.02 -19.75 -25.80
N ASN A 226 19.21 -19.42 -25.28
CA ASN A 226 20.27 -18.73 -26.02
C ASN A 226 21.10 -19.65 -26.95
N GLY A 227 20.72 -20.93 -27.08
CA GLY A 227 21.42 -21.92 -27.90
C GLY A 227 22.24 -22.92 -27.06
N PRO A 228 22.92 -23.88 -27.71
CA PRO A 228 23.63 -24.95 -27.01
C PRO A 228 24.75 -24.37 -26.14
N PRO A 229 24.89 -24.83 -24.88
CA PRO A 229 25.92 -24.32 -23.99
C PRO A 229 27.31 -24.67 -24.56
N ALA A 230 28.12 -23.66 -24.86
CA ALA A 230 29.55 -23.84 -25.08
C ALA A 230 30.15 -24.52 -23.84
N ASP A 231 30.76 -25.69 -24.01
CA ASP A 231 31.49 -26.53 -23.04
C ASP A 231 31.48 -26.07 -21.55
N MET A 232 30.29 -25.98 -20.94
CA MET A 232 30.11 -25.49 -19.57
C MET A 232 29.86 -26.62 -18.58
N ARG A 233 29.74 -27.88 -19.04
CA ARG A 233 29.44 -29.03 -18.17
C ARG A 233 30.48 -29.24 -17.07
N GLY A 234 31.76 -28.92 -17.32
CA GLY A 234 32.83 -28.97 -16.31
C GLY A 234 32.84 -27.80 -15.32
N MET A 235 32.24 -26.65 -15.66
CA MET A 235 32.29 -25.41 -14.86
C MET A 235 30.92 -25.01 -14.27
N GLN A 236 29.86 -25.78 -14.56
CA GLN A 236 28.48 -25.49 -14.19
C GLN A 236 28.29 -25.23 -12.69
N ARG A 237 28.87 -26.08 -11.82
CA ARG A 237 28.75 -25.94 -10.37
C ARG A 237 29.39 -24.64 -9.87
N THR A 238 30.59 -24.32 -10.35
CA THR A 238 31.30 -23.07 -10.02
C THR A 238 30.53 -21.84 -10.50
N VAL A 239 29.88 -21.89 -11.67
CA VAL A 239 29.05 -20.79 -12.19
C VAL A 239 27.78 -20.62 -11.38
N ILE A 240 27.15 -21.72 -10.93
CA ILE A 240 25.98 -21.69 -10.04
C ILE A 240 26.38 -21.05 -8.71
N GLU A 241 27.42 -21.57 -8.05
CA GLU A 241 27.92 -21.05 -6.77
C GLU A 241 28.29 -19.55 -6.86
N SER A 242 29.00 -19.15 -7.93
CA SER A 242 29.36 -17.75 -8.16
C SER A 242 28.14 -16.86 -8.42
N SER A 243 27.15 -17.35 -9.17
CA SER A 243 25.92 -16.60 -9.47
C SER A 243 25.04 -16.43 -8.23
N LEU A 244 24.95 -17.46 -7.38
CA LEU A 244 24.27 -17.38 -6.09
C LEU A 244 25.00 -16.44 -5.13
N ALA A 245 26.34 -16.47 -5.10
CA ALA A 245 27.12 -15.51 -4.33
C ALA A 245 26.85 -14.06 -4.77
N VAL A 246 26.74 -13.81 -6.08
CA VAL A 246 26.35 -12.48 -6.62
C VAL A 246 24.94 -12.09 -6.15
N LEU A 247 23.96 -12.99 -6.18
CA LEU A 247 22.61 -12.70 -5.66
C LEU A 247 22.62 -12.40 -4.17
N ARG A 248 23.36 -13.18 -3.37
CA ARG A 248 23.49 -12.93 -1.92
C ARG A 248 24.15 -11.59 -1.63
N LEU A 249 25.24 -11.27 -2.33
CA LEU A 249 25.93 -9.98 -2.19
C LEU A 249 25.03 -8.82 -2.61
N ARG A 250 24.23 -8.95 -3.67
CA ARG A 250 23.27 -7.92 -4.07
C ARG A 250 22.19 -7.72 -3.01
N ALA A 251 21.65 -8.80 -2.46
CA ALA A 251 20.67 -8.73 -1.37
C ALA A 251 21.27 -8.07 -0.11
N GLU A 252 22.52 -8.40 0.24
CA GLU A 252 23.24 -7.79 1.37
C GLU A 252 23.53 -6.30 1.13
N VAL A 253 24.01 -5.93 -0.07
CA VAL A 253 24.26 -4.54 -0.45
C VAL A 253 22.96 -3.73 -0.41
N ALA A 254 21.85 -4.27 -0.93
CA ALA A 254 20.54 -3.62 -0.84
C ALA A 254 20.14 -3.40 0.63
N GLY A 255 20.25 -4.44 1.46
CA GLY A 255 19.94 -4.36 2.89
C GLY A 255 20.80 -3.35 3.66
N LEU A 256 22.11 -3.31 3.36
CA LEU A 256 23.09 -2.39 3.95
C LEU A 256 22.89 -0.94 3.48
N THR A 257 22.66 -0.73 2.19
CA THR A 257 22.39 0.61 1.61
C THR A 257 21.18 1.23 2.29
N GLN A 258 20.10 0.46 2.39
CA GLN A 258 18.88 0.89 3.04
C GLN A 258 19.08 1.13 4.55
N LYS A 259 19.98 0.37 5.21
CA LYS A 259 20.34 0.62 6.62
C LYS A 259 21.16 1.90 6.79
N ASN A 260 22.08 2.16 5.87
CA ASN A 260 22.88 3.39 5.86
C ASN A 260 22.01 4.63 5.62
N GLU A 261 21.05 4.58 4.69
CA GLU A 261 20.10 5.67 4.46
C GLU A 261 19.26 5.96 5.71
N ARG A 262 18.78 4.91 6.40
CA ARG A 262 18.04 5.08 7.66
C ARG A 262 18.91 5.73 8.74
N LEU A 263 20.13 5.23 8.95
CA LEU A 263 21.05 5.79 9.95
C LEU A 263 21.46 7.23 9.60
N ALA A 264 21.59 7.56 8.32
CA ALA A 264 21.88 8.92 7.88
C ALA A 264 20.74 9.88 8.25
N LYS A 265 19.47 9.50 8.00
CA LYS A 265 18.29 10.29 8.40
C LYS A 265 18.18 10.44 9.93
N GLU A 266 18.49 9.38 10.68
CA GLU A 266 18.47 9.41 12.14
C GLU A 266 19.56 10.35 12.70
N ASN A 267 20.78 10.31 12.14
CA ASN A 267 21.85 11.23 12.50
C ASN A 267 21.46 12.69 12.21
N GLU A 268 20.88 12.99 11.05
CA GLU A 268 20.42 14.35 10.72
C GLU A 268 19.35 14.85 11.70
N THR A 269 18.45 13.96 12.13
CA THR A 269 17.41 14.28 13.12
C THR A 269 18.03 14.61 14.47
N LEU A 270 18.96 13.78 14.94
CA LEU A 270 19.67 13.97 16.21
C LEU A 270 20.54 15.24 16.21
N GLU A 271 21.22 15.53 15.10
CA GLU A 271 21.96 16.79 14.92
C GLU A 271 21.04 18.00 15.04
N GLY A 272 19.84 17.93 14.47
CA GLY A 272 18.81 18.96 14.62
C GLY A 272 18.31 19.13 16.07
N GLU A 273 18.15 18.04 16.82
CA GLU A 273 17.80 18.09 18.25
C GLU A 273 18.91 18.70 19.10
N ILE A 274 20.17 18.32 18.85
CA ILE A 274 21.34 18.92 19.52
C ILE A 274 21.36 20.43 19.28
N GLN A 275 21.15 20.88 18.04
CA GLN A 275 21.12 22.32 17.73
C GLN A 275 20.01 23.05 18.48
N ARG A 276 18.79 22.49 18.54
CA ARG A 276 17.68 23.09 19.29
C ARG A 276 17.97 23.19 20.79
N LEU A 277 18.59 22.16 21.36
CA LEU A 277 18.97 22.15 22.77
C LEU A 277 20.07 23.19 23.05
N ASP A 278 21.04 23.35 22.16
CA ASP A 278 22.10 24.34 22.30
C ASP A 278 21.55 25.78 22.18
N ASP A 279 20.61 26.01 21.26
CA ASP A 279 19.90 27.29 21.14
C ASP A 279 19.09 27.61 22.42
N ALA A 280 18.38 26.61 22.97
CA ALA A 280 17.65 26.76 24.22
C ALA A 280 18.59 27.07 25.40
N LEU A 281 19.73 26.37 25.49
CA LEU A 281 20.76 26.64 26.49
C LEU A 281 21.36 28.04 26.33
N SER A 282 21.56 28.52 25.10
CA SER A 282 22.05 29.87 24.82
C SER A 282 21.05 30.95 25.28
N ILE A 283 19.76 30.72 25.08
CA ILE A 283 18.69 31.60 25.57
C ILE A 283 18.69 31.65 27.10
N GLU A 284 18.76 30.49 27.77
CA GLU A 284 18.81 30.44 29.23
C GLU A 284 20.08 31.09 29.80
N ARG A 285 21.24 30.90 29.17
CA ARG A 285 22.48 31.61 29.53
C ARG A 285 22.32 33.13 29.43
N LYS A 286 21.69 33.63 28.36
CA LYS A 286 21.41 35.08 28.20
C LYS A 286 20.47 35.59 29.29
N LYS A 287 19.45 34.82 29.68
CA LYS A 287 18.55 35.17 30.80
C LYS A 287 19.32 35.26 32.12
N VAL A 288 20.19 34.30 32.43
CA VAL A 288 21.02 34.32 33.64
C VAL A 288 21.92 35.56 33.67
N VAL A 289 22.58 35.88 32.56
CA VAL A 289 23.42 37.09 32.46
C VAL A 289 22.59 38.36 32.64
N SER A 290 21.39 38.44 32.05
CA SER A 290 20.50 39.60 32.22
C SER A 290 20.05 39.80 33.67
N LEU A 291 19.73 38.71 34.38
CA LEU A 291 19.35 38.73 35.80
C LEU A 291 20.53 39.15 36.68
N GLN A 292 21.75 38.73 36.35
CA GLN A 292 22.96 39.19 37.04
C GLN A 292 23.21 40.69 36.84
N VAL A 293 22.96 41.22 35.64
CA VAL A 293 23.06 42.67 35.36
C VAL A 293 21.98 43.45 36.11
N SER A 294 20.73 42.98 36.14
CA SER A 294 19.66 43.60 36.93
C SER A 294 19.94 43.60 38.44
N SER A 295 20.57 42.55 38.97
CA SER A 295 20.98 42.51 40.39
C SER A 295 22.08 43.51 40.74
N LYS A 296 23.01 43.78 39.80
CA LYS A 296 24.04 44.83 39.95
C LYS A 296 23.47 46.24 39.88
N ILE A 297 22.43 46.47 39.09
CA ILE A 297 21.74 47.78 39.00
C ILE A 297 20.99 48.09 40.31
N VAL A 298 20.37 47.09 40.94
CA VAL A 298 19.67 47.27 42.24
C VAL A 298 20.65 47.56 43.39
N GLN A 299 21.89 47.08 43.32
CA GLN A 299 22.93 47.44 44.30
C GLN A 299 23.49 48.85 44.10
N SER A 300 23.44 49.41 42.88
CA SER A 300 23.91 50.78 42.61
C SER A 300 22.86 51.87 42.88
N SER A 301 21.59 51.52 43.14
CA SER A 301 20.51 52.50 43.35
C SER A 301 20.39 53.01 44.80
N ARG A 302 21.31 52.62 45.70
CA ARG A 302 21.27 53.04 47.12
C ARG A 302 22.15 54.25 47.44
N GLU A 303 22.87 54.79 46.46
CA GLU A 303 23.66 56.00 46.63
C GLU A 303 23.32 57.02 45.55
N GLN A 304 23.03 58.24 46.01
CA GLN A 304 22.93 59.51 45.28
C GLN A 304 21.56 59.94 44.73
N ARG A 305 20.86 60.69 45.61
CA ARG A 305 20.04 61.86 45.24
C ARG A 305 20.96 62.97 44.70
N PHE A 306 20.57 63.67 43.63
CA PHE A 306 20.36 65.14 43.56
C PHE A 306 20.26 65.67 42.10
N THR A 307 19.31 66.61 41.89
CA THR A 307 19.17 67.64 40.82
C THR A 307 18.96 67.17 39.36
N SER A 308 18.15 67.76 38.48
CA SER A 308 17.27 68.95 38.45
C SER A 308 16.48 68.97 37.12
N GLN A 309 15.18 69.31 37.19
CA GLN A 309 14.22 69.93 36.23
C GLN A 309 14.15 69.65 34.69
N PRO A 310 12.97 69.85 34.05
CA PRO A 310 12.63 69.42 32.69
C PRO A 310 12.38 70.56 31.67
N SER A 311 12.40 70.28 30.36
CA SER A 311 11.73 71.12 29.35
C SER A 311 11.44 70.44 27.99
N ASN A 312 10.17 70.61 27.59
CA ASN A 312 9.58 70.87 26.27
C ASN A 312 9.67 69.88 25.08
N GLY A 313 8.50 69.63 24.48
CA GLY A 313 8.28 68.80 23.29
C GLY A 313 8.30 69.55 21.97
N ILE A 314 7.75 68.91 20.91
CA ILE A 314 7.10 69.51 19.71
C ILE A 314 6.59 68.38 18.80
N ALA A 315 5.46 68.63 18.15
CA ALA A 315 4.79 67.82 17.12
C ALA A 315 4.77 68.54 15.75
N GLY A 316 4.56 67.78 14.65
CA GLY A 316 4.21 68.23 13.28
C GLY A 316 4.40 67.08 12.28
N SER A 317 3.44 66.53 11.51
CA SER A 317 2.43 67.04 10.54
C SER A 317 3.10 67.61 9.27
N SER A 318 2.82 67.27 8.00
CA SER A 318 1.55 67.02 7.29
C SER A 318 1.78 66.72 5.77
N ARG A 319 0.80 66.04 5.10
CA ARG A 319 0.26 66.27 3.70
C ARG A 319 1.10 65.84 2.46
N LEU A 320 0.62 65.37 1.28
CA LEU A 320 -0.66 65.33 0.53
C LEU A 320 -0.55 64.31 -0.67
N ALA A 321 -1.68 63.90 -1.28
CA ALA A 321 -1.83 63.13 -2.55
C ALA A 321 -2.39 64.06 -3.68
N PRO A 322 -2.98 63.59 -4.83
CA PRO A 322 -2.56 62.71 -5.96
C PRO A 322 -2.79 63.37 -7.37
N ARG A 323 -2.52 62.69 -8.52
CA ARG A 323 -3.36 62.68 -9.77
C ARG A 323 -2.80 61.93 -11.00
N ASN A 324 -3.74 61.39 -11.80
CA ASN A 324 -3.68 60.71 -13.11
C ASN A 324 -3.39 61.65 -14.30
N PHE A 325 -2.94 61.09 -15.44
CA PHE A 325 -3.29 61.52 -16.82
C PHE A 325 -3.25 60.37 -17.86
N LEU A 326 -4.02 60.57 -18.94
CA LEU A 326 -4.49 59.67 -20.02
C LEU A 326 -3.71 59.83 -21.36
N HIS A 327 -4.11 59.00 -22.35
CA HIS A 327 -4.04 59.09 -23.83
C HIS A 327 -2.89 58.35 -24.56
N SER A 328 -3.15 57.27 -25.35
CA SER A 328 -3.73 57.08 -26.72
C SER A 328 -2.61 57.10 -27.81
N SER A 329 -2.58 56.37 -28.94
CA SER A 329 -3.57 55.63 -29.77
C SER A 329 -2.87 54.93 -30.98
N SER A 330 -3.48 53.85 -31.52
CA SER A 330 -3.57 53.40 -32.95
C SER A 330 -2.29 52.95 -33.73
N SER A 331 -2.27 52.00 -34.70
CA SER A 331 -3.26 51.29 -35.53
C SER A 331 -2.66 50.06 -36.27
N SER A 332 -3.54 49.08 -36.59
CA SER A 332 -3.64 48.18 -37.77
C SER A 332 -2.47 47.36 -38.33
N ASP A 333 -2.67 46.03 -38.51
CA ASP A 333 -3.09 45.48 -39.82
C ASP A 333 -3.61 44.02 -39.78
N LYS A 334 -4.38 43.68 -40.82
CA LYS A 334 -5.39 42.60 -41.01
C LYS A 334 -4.81 41.24 -41.45
N PHE A 335 -5.53 40.13 -41.18
CA PHE A 335 -6.16 39.26 -42.21
C PHE A 335 -6.93 38.07 -41.60
N MET A 336 -8.16 37.84 -42.06
CA MET A 336 -8.95 36.61 -41.83
C MET A 336 -9.78 36.25 -43.07
N ASN A 337 -9.93 34.94 -43.24
CA ASN A 337 -10.97 34.16 -43.94
C ASN A 337 -10.91 33.96 -45.47
N ASN A 338 -10.87 32.69 -45.91
CA ASN A 338 -12.08 31.96 -46.32
C ASN A 338 -11.87 30.46 -46.63
N VAL A 339 -12.94 29.69 -46.42
CA VAL A 339 -13.14 28.27 -46.73
C VAL A 339 -13.85 28.13 -48.09
N ARG A 340 -13.46 27.17 -48.96
CA ARG A 340 -14.30 26.13 -49.61
C ARG A 340 -13.66 25.51 -50.88
N ARG A 341 -13.77 24.16 -50.94
CA ARG A 341 -13.84 23.16 -52.04
C ARG A 341 -13.34 23.52 -53.45
N ASP A 342 -12.65 22.57 -54.08
CA ASP A 342 -13.00 22.03 -55.41
C ASP A 342 -12.32 20.67 -55.66
N ALA A 343 -13.09 19.70 -56.18
CA ALA A 343 -12.76 18.28 -56.33
C ALA A 343 -12.71 17.82 -57.80
N ASP A 344 -12.58 18.75 -58.76
CA ASP A 344 -12.81 18.45 -60.19
C ASP A 344 -11.54 18.43 -61.06
N THR A 345 -10.35 18.44 -60.46
CA THR A 345 -9.09 18.61 -61.23
C THR A 345 -8.39 17.29 -61.62
N TRP A 346 -8.85 16.13 -61.12
CA TRP A 346 -8.17 14.84 -61.37
C TRP A 346 -8.69 14.04 -62.57
N SER A 347 -9.83 14.40 -63.14
CA SER A 347 -10.38 13.69 -64.31
C SER A 347 -9.72 14.09 -65.63
N SER A 348 -9.13 15.29 -65.71
CA SER A 348 -8.60 15.82 -66.97
C SER A 348 -7.19 15.34 -67.32
N ILE A 349 -6.48 14.70 -66.39
CA ILE A 349 -5.10 14.22 -66.60
C ILE A 349 -5.11 12.78 -67.12
N TYR A 350 -6.19 12.02 -66.87
CA TYR A 350 -6.28 10.61 -67.27
C TYR A 350 -6.57 10.42 -68.76
N ASP A 351 -7.30 11.35 -69.39
CA ASP A 351 -7.66 11.26 -70.81
C ASP A 351 -6.52 11.67 -71.76
N THR A 352 -5.55 12.46 -71.32
CA THR A 352 -4.44 12.95 -72.17
C THR A 352 -3.28 11.97 -72.29
N VAL A 353 -3.20 10.95 -71.41
CA VAL A 353 -2.11 9.95 -71.43
C VAL A 353 -2.48 8.72 -72.29
N LYS A 354 -3.74 8.62 -72.73
CA LYS A 354 -4.25 7.44 -73.44
C LYS A 354 -3.91 7.39 -74.94
N GLU A 355 -3.58 8.52 -75.56
CA GLU A 355 -3.42 8.58 -77.03
C GLU A 355 -1.98 8.35 -77.54
N ASP A 356 -0.95 8.33 -76.70
CA ASP A 356 0.46 8.33 -77.17
C ASP A 356 1.32 7.08 -76.79
N LEU A 357 0.73 6.01 -76.26
CA LEU A 357 1.47 4.78 -75.89
C LEU A 357 1.05 3.53 -76.68
N GLY A 358 0.54 3.72 -77.90
CA GLY A 358 0.01 2.63 -78.74
C GLY A 358 1.02 1.80 -79.51
N HIS A 359 2.34 1.94 -79.34
CA HIS A 359 3.27 1.41 -80.36
C HIS A 359 4.58 0.74 -79.91
N GLU A 360 4.69 0.18 -78.70
CA GLU A 360 5.96 -0.50 -78.36
C GLU A 360 5.91 -1.72 -77.43
N TRP A 361 4.74 -2.20 -77.02
CA TRP A 361 4.65 -3.39 -76.17
C TRP A 361 3.76 -4.42 -76.87
N GLY A 362 4.39 -5.38 -77.55
CA GLY A 362 3.74 -6.48 -78.24
C GLY A 362 2.91 -7.34 -77.28
N LEU A 363 1.67 -6.93 -77.04
CA LEU A 363 0.71 -7.59 -76.17
C LEU A 363 -0.33 -8.37 -76.98
N ASP A 364 0.11 -9.05 -78.03
CA ASP A 364 -0.70 -10.09 -78.66
C ASP A 364 -0.45 -11.41 -77.90
N SER A 365 -1.45 -11.81 -77.10
CA SER A 365 -1.61 -13.11 -76.43
C SER A 365 -1.42 -13.19 -74.90
N LEU A 366 -1.95 -12.23 -74.15
CA LEU A 366 -2.63 -12.57 -72.90
C LEU A 366 -4.13 -12.49 -73.18
N SER A 367 -4.82 -13.62 -73.13
CA SER A 367 -6.26 -13.62 -73.36
C SER A 367 -6.93 -12.68 -72.35
N SER A 368 -8.04 -12.07 -72.74
CA SER A 368 -8.86 -11.27 -71.80
C SER A 368 -9.20 -12.05 -70.53
N ALA A 369 -9.21 -13.38 -70.57
CA ALA A 369 -9.41 -14.24 -69.41
C ALA A 369 -8.17 -14.29 -68.49
N ALA A 370 -6.96 -14.39 -69.05
CA ALA A 370 -5.71 -14.41 -68.26
C ALA A 370 -5.45 -13.07 -67.55
N ALA A 371 -5.79 -11.94 -68.19
CA ALA A 371 -5.72 -10.63 -67.55
C ALA A 371 -6.73 -10.49 -66.39
N LEU A 372 -7.92 -11.08 -66.53
CA LEU A 372 -8.98 -11.05 -65.52
C LEU A 372 -8.65 -11.93 -64.32
N GLU A 373 -8.02 -13.08 -64.58
CA GLU A 373 -7.55 -14.01 -63.53
C GLU A 373 -6.41 -13.40 -62.72
N LEU A 374 -5.48 -12.70 -63.38
CA LEU A 374 -4.41 -11.95 -62.71
C LEU A 374 -4.98 -10.77 -61.89
N GLN A 375 -5.96 -10.04 -62.43
CA GLN A 375 -6.65 -8.96 -61.70
C GLN A 375 -7.34 -9.49 -60.44
N GLN A 376 -8.04 -10.64 -60.53
CA GLN A 376 -8.68 -11.29 -59.38
C GLN A 376 -7.66 -11.72 -58.32
N SER A 377 -6.48 -12.18 -58.73
CA SER A 377 -5.41 -12.54 -57.79
C SER A 377 -4.87 -11.33 -57.03
N PHE A 378 -4.66 -10.19 -57.71
CA PHE A 378 -4.23 -8.95 -57.06
C PHE A 378 -5.30 -8.37 -56.15
N ASP A 379 -6.58 -8.42 -56.55
CA ASP A 379 -7.69 -7.96 -55.73
C ASP A 379 -7.84 -8.81 -54.45
N ALA A 380 -7.58 -10.13 -54.54
CA ALA A 380 -7.58 -11.03 -53.39
C ALA A 380 -6.39 -10.77 -52.44
N GLU A 381 -5.19 -10.54 -52.98
CA GLU A 381 -4.02 -10.17 -52.20
C GLU A 381 -4.17 -8.81 -51.50
N ASP A 382 -4.76 -7.81 -52.17
CA ASP A 382 -5.03 -6.49 -51.58
C ASP A 382 -6.05 -6.58 -50.44
N LEU A 383 -7.08 -7.42 -50.59
CA LEU A 383 -8.03 -7.73 -49.52
C LEU A 383 -7.34 -8.38 -48.32
N GLN A 384 -6.44 -9.34 -48.56
CA GLN A 384 -5.68 -10.02 -47.52
C GLN A 384 -4.71 -9.07 -46.80
N LEU A 385 -4.03 -8.18 -47.53
CA LEU A 385 -3.14 -7.17 -46.97
C LEU A 385 -3.90 -6.16 -46.12
N ARG A 386 -5.09 -5.71 -46.56
CA ARG A 386 -5.94 -4.81 -45.76
C ARG A 386 -6.42 -5.46 -44.48
N ASP A 387 -6.82 -6.72 -44.53
CA ASP A 387 -7.25 -7.47 -43.34
C ASP A 387 -6.08 -7.66 -42.35
N GLN A 388 -4.88 -7.98 -42.85
CA GLN A 388 -3.64 -8.05 -42.06
C GLN A 388 -3.27 -6.70 -41.43
N MET A 389 -3.36 -5.61 -42.19
CA MET A 389 -3.11 -4.25 -41.67
C MET A 389 -4.13 -3.86 -40.61
N GLN A 390 -5.41 -4.23 -40.77
CA GLN A 390 -6.46 -3.95 -39.81
C GLN A 390 -6.30 -4.78 -38.52
N ALA A 391 -5.90 -6.05 -38.65
CA ALA A 391 -5.54 -6.89 -37.51
C ALA A 391 -4.31 -6.37 -36.75
N LEU A 392 -3.31 -5.85 -37.46
CA LEU A 392 -2.12 -5.24 -36.87
C LEU A 392 -2.47 -3.92 -36.15
N ALA A 393 -3.29 -3.06 -36.76
CA ALA A 393 -3.77 -1.82 -36.14
C ALA A 393 -4.62 -2.07 -34.89
N ALA A 394 -5.45 -3.12 -34.89
CA ALA A 394 -6.20 -3.56 -33.70
C ALA A 394 -5.31 -4.16 -32.60
N SER A 395 -4.06 -4.51 -32.91
CA SER A 395 -3.07 -5.02 -31.96
C SER A 395 -2.15 -3.96 -31.34
N LEU A 396 -2.20 -2.71 -31.85
CA LEU A 396 -1.45 -1.60 -31.24
C LEU A 396 -2.03 -1.28 -29.85
N PRO A 397 -1.18 -1.15 -28.82
CA PRO A 397 -1.62 -0.68 -27.51
C PRO A 397 -2.27 0.70 -27.64
N HIS A 398 -3.43 0.90 -27.03
CA HIS A 398 -3.93 2.25 -26.83
C HIS A 398 -2.94 2.99 -25.92
N ASN A 399 -2.53 4.19 -26.32
CA ASN A 399 -1.66 5.05 -25.53
C ASN A 399 -2.52 6.06 -24.76
N PHE A 400 -2.07 6.45 -23.56
CA PHE A 400 -2.62 7.57 -22.81
C PHE A 400 -1.50 8.57 -22.51
N SER A 401 -1.85 9.84 -22.31
CA SER A 401 -0.90 10.88 -21.88
C SER A 401 -0.98 11.06 -20.37
N CYS A 402 0.16 10.91 -19.69
CA CYS A 402 0.22 11.12 -18.24
C CYS A 402 0.22 12.62 -17.91
N VAL A 403 -0.69 13.06 -17.03
CA VAL A 403 -0.80 14.48 -16.64
C VAL A 403 0.37 15.01 -15.80
N ILE A 404 1.25 14.14 -15.30
CA ILE A 404 2.41 14.52 -14.47
C ILE A 404 3.69 14.65 -15.31
N CYS A 405 4.08 13.60 -16.03
CA CYS A 405 5.28 13.64 -16.88
C CYS A 405 5.01 14.13 -18.32
N MET A 406 3.75 14.25 -18.73
CA MET A 406 3.32 14.65 -20.09
C MET A 406 3.78 13.70 -21.20
N GLU A 407 4.16 12.47 -20.86
CA GLU A 407 4.59 11.44 -21.82
C GLU A 407 3.41 10.56 -22.27
N GLU A 408 3.44 10.12 -23.54
CA GLU A 408 2.55 9.08 -24.04
C GLU A 408 3.05 7.70 -23.63
N GLN A 409 2.21 6.97 -22.90
CA GLN A 409 2.52 5.67 -22.34
C GLN A 409 1.43 4.67 -22.74
N PRO A 410 1.71 3.37 -22.88
CA PRO A 410 0.67 2.37 -23.06
C PRO A 410 -0.34 2.43 -21.90
N VAL A 411 -1.63 2.24 -22.18
CA VAL A 411 -2.69 2.23 -21.15
C VAL A 411 -2.40 1.21 -20.03
N ASP A 412 -1.67 0.13 -20.29
CA ASP A 412 -1.24 -0.83 -19.26
C ASP A 412 -0.36 -0.20 -18.16
N ASN A 413 0.33 0.90 -18.48
CA ASN A 413 1.14 1.67 -17.55
C ASN A 413 0.33 2.78 -16.84
N SER A 414 -0.98 2.88 -17.10
CA SER A 414 -1.86 3.81 -16.38
C SER A 414 -2.29 3.23 -15.04
N VAL A 415 -2.48 4.13 -14.08
CA VAL A 415 -3.05 3.87 -12.77
C VAL A 415 -4.20 4.83 -12.60
N ASP A 416 -5.41 4.26 -12.53
CA ASP A 416 -6.62 5.01 -12.29
C ASP A 416 -6.87 5.10 -10.78
N LEU A 417 -6.78 6.32 -10.25
CA LEU A 417 -7.08 6.59 -8.86
C LEU A 417 -8.60 6.58 -8.62
N GLU A 418 -9.01 6.42 -7.36
CA GLU A 418 -10.43 6.41 -6.99
C GLU A 418 -11.16 7.76 -7.20
N CYS A 419 -10.43 8.79 -7.64
CA CYS A 419 -10.94 10.10 -8.06
C CYS A 419 -10.99 10.24 -9.60
N ASN A 420 -10.85 9.14 -10.35
CA ASN A 420 -10.85 9.08 -11.82
C ASN A 420 -9.68 9.80 -12.50
N HIS A 421 -8.60 10.06 -11.78
CA HIS A 421 -7.36 10.59 -12.36
C HIS A 421 -6.44 9.45 -12.78
N SER A 422 -6.08 9.41 -14.07
CA SER A 422 -5.14 8.45 -14.64
C SER A 422 -3.72 9.02 -14.65
N ILE A 423 -2.79 8.32 -14.01
CA ILE A 423 -1.37 8.72 -13.89
C ILE A 423 -0.51 7.51 -14.23
N CYS A 424 0.67 7.69 -14.84
CA CYS A 424 1.56 6.56 -15.11
C CYS A 424 2.14 5.97 -13.82
N ARG A 425 2.43 4.66 -13.82
CA ARG A 425 2.93 3.93 -12.63
C ARG A 425 4.18 4.58 -12.04
N THR A 426 5.09 5.05 -12.89
CA THR A 426 6.35 5.69 -12.46
C THR A 426 6.10 6.97 -11.67
N CYS A 427 5.21 7.86 -12.17
CA CYS A 427 4.90 9.12 -11.51
C CYS A 427 4.15 8.94 -10.19
N ILE A 428 3.13 8.08 -10.15
CA ILE A 428 2.37 7.88 -8.91
C ILE A 428 3.22 7.14 -7.86
N ARG A 429 4.07 6.19 -8.27
CA ARG A 429 5.06 5.56 -7.38
C ARG A 429 6.00 6.60 -6.79
N GLY A 430 6.59 7.45 -7.62
CA GLY A 430 7.49 8.51 -7.17
C GLY A 430 6.83 9.47 -6.17
N HIS A 431 5.57 9.85 -6.43
CA HIS A 431 4.79 10.68 -5.49
C HIS A 431 4.54 9.98 -4.15
N ILE A 432 4.12 8.71 -4.18
CA ILE A 432 3.89 7.92 -2.96
C ILE A 432 5.19 7.76 -2.15
N CYS A 433 6.28 7.33 -2.80
CA CYS A 433 7.58 7.17 -2.16
C CYS A 433 8.05 8.49 -1.51
N SER A 434 7.96 9.61 -2.24
CA SER A 434 8.29 10.93 -1.72
C SER A 434 7.47 11.30 -0.47
N LYS A 435 6.16 11.01 -0.46
CA LYS A 435 5.30 11.34 0.68
C LYS A 435 5.51 10.43 1.89
N ILE A 436 5.86 9.17 1.65
CA ILE A 436 6.30 8.25 2.70
C ILE A 436 7.60 8.75 3.34
N GLU A 437 8.58 9.16 2.53
CA GLU A 437 9.85 9.69 3.04
C GLU A 437 9.67 10.99 3.83
N GLU A 438 8.74 11.85 3.41
CA GLU A 438 8.34 13.06 4.14
C GLU A 438 7.51 12.78 5.41
N HIS A 439 7.13 11.53 5.68
CA HIS A 439 6.23 11.13 6.76
C HIS A 439 4.90 11.90 6.76
N ARG A 440 4.37 12.19 5.56
CA ARG A 440 3.13 12.97 5.39
C ARG A 440 1.96 12.06 5.03
N PHE A 441 1.03 11.92 5.97
CA PHE A 441 -0.17 11.11 5.83
C PHE A 441 -1.42 11.92 6.24
N PRO A 442 -2.57 11.83 5.55
CA PRO A 442 -2.88 10.96 4.42
C PRO A 442 -2.22 11.43 3.12
N VAL A 443 -1.77 10.49 2.28
CA VAL A 443 -1.21 10.82 0.97
C VAL A 443 -2.35 11.12 0.01
N MET A 444 -2.42 12.33 -0.54
CA MET A 444 -3.50 12.76 -1.41
C MET A 444 -3.14 12.61 -2.90
N CYS A 445 -4.16 12.43 -3.75
CA CYS A 445 -4.00 12.44 -5.20
C CYS A 445 -3.33 13.75 -5.66
N PRO A 446 -2.21 13.69 -6.41
CA PRO A 446 -1.47 14.89 -6.83
C PRO A 446 -2.26 15.79 -7.79
N VAL A 447 -3.21 15.22 -8.56
CA VAL A 447 -4.04 15.98 -9.50
C VAL A 447 -5.19 16.67 -8.79
N CYS A 448 -5.90 15.97 -7.90
CA CYS A 448 -6.94 16.57 -7.05
C CYS A 448 -6.43 17.78 -6.27
N MET A 449 -5.16 17.74 -5.82
CA MET A 449 -4.53 18.81 -5.05
C MET A 449 -4.21 20.07 -5.88
N THR A 450 -4.23 19.97 -7.22
CA THR A 450 -3.91 21.08 -8.14
C THR A 450 -5.15 21.65 -8.85
N GLU A 451 -6.27 20.91 -8.84
CA GLU A 451 -7.54 21.36 -9.41
C GLU A 451 -8.21 22.45 -8.55
N LYS A 452 -8.42 23.63 -9.14
CA LYS A 452 -8.99 24.81 -8.44
C LYS A 452 -10.44 24.65 -7.94
N ASN A 453 -11.16 23.60 -8.37
CA ASN A 453 -12.58 23.38 -8.06
C ASN A 453 -12.86 22.10 -7.26
N ASN A 454 -11.82 21.42 -6.74
CA ASN A 454 -11.99 20.16 -6.03
C ASN A 454 -12.02 20.38 -4.52
N TYR A 455 -13.22 20.37 -3.92
CA TYR A 455 -13.41 20.64 -2.49
C TYR A 455 -13.08 19.44 -1.59
N LYS A 456 -12.80 18.25 -2.16
CA LYS A 456 -12.46 17.04 -1.41
C LYS A 456 -11.40 16.21 -2.16
N PRO A 457 -10.11 16.54 -2.04
CA PRO A 457 -9.06 15.70 -2.60
C PRO A 457 -9.16 14.30 -2.01
N LYS A 458 -8.97 13.28 -2.84
CA LYS A 458 -9.10 11.89 -2.41
C LYS A 458 -7.74 11.33 -1.99
N ALA A 459 -7.72 10.64 -0.86
CA ALA A 459 -6.53 9.97 -0.36
C ALA A 459 -6.21 8.76 -1.25
N ILE A 460 -4.93 8.51 -1.44
CA ILE A 460 -4.39 7.28 -1.99
C ILE A 460 -4.59 6.21 -0.93
N SER A 461 -5.18 5.10 -1.34
CA SER A 461 -5.50 3.99 -0.46
C SER A 461 -4.32 3.04 -0.29
N GLY A 462 -4.18 2.43 0.90
CA GLY A 462 -3.02 1.60 1.26
C GLY A 462 -2.79 0.40 0.35
N LEU A 463 -3.82 -0.11 -0.31
CA LEU A 463 -3.63 -1.20 -1.28
C LEU A 463 -3.11 -0.74 -2.65
N LEU A 464 -3.32 0.51 -3.07
CA LEU A 464 -2.61 1.02 -4.25
C LEU A 464 -1.10 1.04 -3.98
N VAL A 465 -0.74 1.40 -2.75
CA VAL A 465 0.64 1.46 -2.28
C VAL A 465 1.29 0.08 -2.32
N GLN A 466 0.60 -0.98 -1.90
CA GLN A 466 1.10 -2.37 -2.05
C GLN A 466 1.39 -2.77 -3.51
N GLN A 467 0.66 -2.23 -4.49
CA GLN A 467 0.69 -2.69 -5.88
C GLN A 467 1.53 -1.84 -6.82
N ILE A 468 1.96 -0.67 -6.37
CA ILE A 468 2.76 0.23 -7.18
C ILE A 468 4.26 -0.16 -7.18
N GLY A 469 4.63 -1.23 -6.46
CA GLY A 469 5.99 -1.75 -6.39
C GLY A 469 6.90 -0.85 -5.56
N ILE A 470 6.44 -0.43 -4.38
CA ILE A 470 7.31 0.17 -3.36
C ILE A 470 8.07 -0.92 -2.59
N ASP A 471 9.18 -0.54 -1.96
CA ASP A 471 9.96 -1.47 -1.16
C ASP A 471 9.27 -1.84 0.18
N GLU A 472 9.67 -2.96 0.78
CA GLU A 472 9.05 -3.49 2.00
C GLU A 472 9.21 -2.56 3.21
N ARG A 473 10.27 -1.73 3.27
CA ARG A 473 10.43 -0.77 4.38
C ARG A 473 9.59 0.48 4.19
N GLN A 474 9.48 1.01 2.98
CA GLN A 474 8.55 2.08 2.63
C GLN A 474 7.12 1.63 2.91
N TYR A 475 6.80 0.37 2.64
CA TYR A 475 5.52 -0.20 2.97
C TYR A 475 5.33 -0.34 4.49
N ALA A 476 6.34 -0.75 5.24
CA ALA A 476 6.29 -0.75 6.72
C ALA A 476 6.10 0.66 7.31
N ILE A 477 6.77 1.68 6.76
CA ILE A 477 6.58 3.09 7.16
C ILE A 477 5.16 3.54 6.82
N TRP A 478 4.62 3.15 5.66
CA TRP A 478 3.23 3.40 5.32
C TRP A 478 2.27 2.78 6.35
N GLU A 479 2.47 1.50 6.70
CA GLU A 479 1.68 0.84 7.73
C GLU A 479 1.80 1.54 9.09
N GLU A 480 3.00 1.97 9.48
CA GLU A 480 3.22 2.73 10.72
C GLU A 480 2.48 4.08 10.70
N MET A 481 2.52 4.82 9.59
CA MET A 481 1.78 6.09 9.43
C MET A 481 0.26 5.87 9.46
N GLU A 482 -0.23 4.81 8.81
CA GLU A 482 -1.64 4.43 8.78
C GLU A 482 -2.14 4.01 10.16
N LEU A 483 -1.37 3.16 10.85
CA LEU A 483 -1.60 2.78 12.25
C LEU A 483 -1.52 3.99 13.18
N SER A 484 -0.67 4.97 12.91
CA SER A 484 -0.57 6.20 13.72
C SER A 484 -1.79 7.11 13.60
N GLN A 485 -2.57 7.03 12.51
CA GLN A 485 -3.88 7.69 12.44
C GLN A 485 -4.94 6.95 13.24
N LEU A 486 -4.88 5.62 13.25
CA LEU A 486 -5.88 4.75 13.87
C LEU A 486 -5.60 4.45 15.35
N SER A 487 -4.38 4.70 15.83
CA SER A 487 -3.95 4.40 17.19
C SER A 487 -3.51 5.65 17.94
N VAL A 488 -3.66 5.59 19.26
CA VAL A 488 -3.16 6.61 20.19
C VAL A 488 -2.45 5.91 21.33
N LEU A 489 -1.32 6.47 21.77
CA LEU A 489 -0.56 5.92 22.87
C LEU A 489 -1.26 6.24 24.21
N LEU A 490 -1.81 5.22 24.86
CA LEU A 490 -2.45 5.33 26.17
C LEU A 490 -1.42 5.07 27.27
N HIS A 491 -1.10 6.10 28.05
CA HIS A 491 -0.19 6.00 29.19
C HIS A 491 -0.94 5.80 30.51
N CYS A 492 -0.65 4.72 31.23
CA CYS A 492 -1.26 4.42 32.52
C CYS A 492 -0.42 4.97 33.69
N ARG A 493 -1.01 5.84 34.51
CA ARG A 493 -0.35 6.46 35.68
C ARG A 493 -0.11 5.50 36.84
N LYS A 494 -0.81 4.36 36.90
CA LYS A 494 -0.63 3.36 37.97
C LYS A 494 0.58 2.45 37.72
N CYS A 495 0.69 1.92 36.49
CA CYS A 495 1.79 1.02 36.14
C CYS A 495 2.91 1.68 35.33
N GLN A 496 2.80 2.97 35.01
CA GLN A 496 3.81 3.77 34.29
C GLN A 496 4.21 3.17 32.93
N ARG A 497 3.28 2.48 32.27
CA ARG A 497 3.48 1.84 30.96
C ARG A 497 2.55 2.46 29.93
N SER A 498 3.01 2.51 28.69
CA SER A 498 2.27 3.06 27.54
C SER A 498 1.96 1.95 26.55
N VAL A 499 0.73 1.92 26.05
CA VAL A 499 0.25 0.90 25.09
C VAL A 499 -0.54 1.60 23.98
N PRO A 500 -0.34 1.25 22.69
CA PRO A 500 -1.19 1.76 21.62
C PRO A 500 -2.61 1.19 21.76
N VAL A 501 -3.61 2.06 21.70
CA VAL A 501 -5.04 1.69 21.70
C VAL A 501 -5.73 2.30 20.48
N VAL A 502 -6.87 1.74 20.08
CA VAL A 502 -7.66 2.27 18.96
C VAL A 502 -8.14 3.68 19.30
N ARG A 503 -7.84 4.65 18.43
CA ARG A 503 -8.14 6.07 18.62
C ARG A 503 -9.63 6.33 18.73
N GLN A 504 -10.45 5.67 17.91
CA GLN A 504 -11.91 5.80 17.95
C GLN A 504 -12.47 5.41 19.32
N GLU A 505 -12.09 4.24 19.85
CA GLU A 505 -12.53 3.77 21.17
C GLU A 505 -12.07 4.70 22.29
N HIS A 506 -10.81 5.17 22.20
CA HIS A 506 -10.28 6.16 23.13
C HIS A 506 -11.06 7.48 23.07
N ASP A 507 -11.52 7.89 21.90
CA ASP A 507 -12.25 9.15 21.68
C ASP A 507 -13.70 9.11 22.15
N GLU A 508 -14.38 7.98 21.96
CA GLU A 508 -15.74 7.74 22.44
C GLU A 508 -15.80 7.47 23.96
N SER A 509 -14.73 6.91 24.55
CA SER A 509 -14.71 6.51 25.95
C SER A 509 -14.40 7.67 26.91
N ARG A 510 -15.29 7.87 27.91
CA ARG A 510 -15.08 8.86 28.99
C ARG A 510 -14.24 8.32 30.14
N LEU A 511 -14.33 7.02 30.39
CA LEU A 511 -13.51 6.29 31.37
C LEU A 511 -12.57 5.36 30.60
N LEU A 512 -11.30 5.39 30.97
CA LEU A 512 -10.24 4.60 30.35
C LEU A 512 -9.84 3.50 31.33
N VAL A 513 -9.70 2.29 30.80
CA VAL A 513 -9.21 1.12 31.54
C VAL A 513 -7.81 0.81 31.03
N CYS A 514 -6.88 0.49 31.92
CA CYS A 514 -5.55 0.08 31.51
C CYS A 514 -5.64 -1.27 30.78
N PRO A 515 -5.15 -1.38 29.54
CA PRO A 515 -5.30 -2.59 28.73
C PRO A 515 -4.33 -3.71 29.13
N LEU A 516 -3.40 -3.45 30.06
CA LEU A 516 -2.39 -4.42 30.46
C LEU A 516 -3.00 -5.44 31.44
N PRO A 517 -2.79 -6.75 31.23
CA PRO A 517 -3.44 -7.80 32.03
C PRO A 517 -3.10 -7.73 33.52
N ASP A 518 -1.92 -7.20 33.86
CA ASP A 518 -1.45 -7.06 35.25
C ASP A 518 -1.93 -5.75 35.93
N CYS A 519 -2.70 -4.92 35.23
CA CYS A 519 -3.10 -3.60 35.71
C CYS A 519 -4.57 -3.31 35.42
N ASN A 520 -5.43 -3.44 36.43
CA ASN A 520 -6.86 -3.10 36.32
C ASN A 520 -7.13 -1.64 36.77
N HIS A 521 -6.33 -0.68 36.29
CA HIS A 521 -6.50 0.73 36.66
C HIS A 521 -7.56 1.39 35.77
N ILE A 522 -8.50 2.12 36.38
CA ILE A 522 -9.55 2.86 35.68
C ILE A 522 -9.45 4.33 36.06
N TRP A 523 -9.55 5.22 35.08
CA TRP A 523 -9.50 6.67 35.30
C TRP A 523 -10.34 7.44 34.31
N CYS A 524 -10.72 8.67 34.66
CA CYS A 524 -11.45 9.55 33.77
C CYS A 524 -10.52 10.20 32.73
N LYS A 525 -10.90 10.14 31.45
CA LYS A 525 -10.17 10.81 30.36
C LYS A 525 -10.04 12.32 30.56
N ALA A 526 -11.10 12.96 31.07
CA ALA A 526 -11.18 14.41 31.19
C ALA A 526 -10.41 14.97 32.39
N CYS A 527 -10.65 14.45 33.60
CA CYS A 527 -10.02 14.97 34.83
C CYS A 527 -8.81 14.14 35.30
N GLN A 528 -8.56 12.99 34.68
CA GLN A 528 -7.44 12.09 34.99
C GLN A 528 -7.48 11.51 36.42
N GLN A 529 -8.63 11.56 37.11
CA GLN A 529 -8.82 10.97 38.43
C GLN A 529 -9.13 9.47 38.34
N SER A 530 -8.65 8.72 39.32
CA SER A 530 -8.87 7.27 39.44
C SER A 530 -10.31 6.98 39.86
N VAL A 531 -10.92 5.98 39.24
CA VAL A 531 -12.29 5.55 39.51
C VAL A 531 -12.26 4.06 39.90
N ALA A 532 -12.95 3.68 40.96
CA ALA A 532 -13.08 2.27 41.34
C ALA A 532 -14.39 1.67 40.81
N ILE A 533 -14.37 0.37 40.51
CA ILE A 533 -15.57 -0.37 40.11
C ILE A 533 -16.45 -0.57 41.35
N GLY A 534 -17.70 -0.08 41.32
CA GLY A 534 -18.67 -0.19 42.42
C GLY A 534 -18.90 1.10 43.22
N ASP A 535 -18.10 2.13 42.95
CA ASP A 535 -18.29 3.49 43.46
C ASP A 535 -19.39 4.24 42.69
N PRO A 536 -19.92 5.36 43.21
CA PRO A 536 -20.91 6.18 42.50
C PRO A 536 -20.38 6.61 41.13
N PRO A 537 -21.27 6.83 40.14
CA PRO A 537 -20.87 7.21 38.79
C PRO A 537 -20.07 8.50 38.84
N HIS A 538 -18.78 8.45 38.46
CA HIS A 538 -17.87 9.59 38.55
C HIS A 538 -18.37 10.83 37.78
N SER A 539 -18.30 12.00 38.39
CA SER A 539 -18.51 13.28 37.73
C SER A 539 -17.26 14.16 37.88
N CYS A 540 -16.77 14.73 36.77
CA CYS A 540 -15.52 15.49 36.77
C CYS A 540 -15.55 16.72 37.70
N ASP A 541 -16.75 17.20 38.03
CA ASP A 541 -17.00 18.32 38.93
C ASP A 541 -17.17 17.90 40.40
N GLY A 542 -17.12 16.60 40.71
CA GLY A 542 -17.26 16.05 42.06
C GLY A 542 -18.69 16.06 42.62
N THR A 543 -19.68 16.50 41.84
CA THR A 543 -21.08 16.63 42.31
C THR A 543 -21.69 15.28 42.68
N SER A 544 -21.45 14.26 41.87
CA SER A 544 -21.98 12.91 42.08
C SER A 544 -21.38 12.21 43.30
N GLU A 545 -20.07 12.39 43.51
CA GLU A 545 -19.32 11.86 44.64
C GLU A 545 -19.73 12.58 45.92
N LEU A 546 -19.87 13.91 45.86
CA LEU A 546 -20.36 14.71 46.98
C LEU A 546 -21.79 14.31 47.35
N ASP A 547 -22.70 14.14 46.39
CA ASP A 547 -24.08 13.73 46.65
C ASP A 547 -24.16 12.32 47.26
N HIS A 548 -23.29 11.40 46.84
CA HIS A 548 -23.22 10.08 47.47
C HIS A 548 -22.71 10.20 48.90
N LEU A 549 -21.65 10.97 49.16
CA LEU A 549 -21.14 11.21 50.51
C LEU A 549 -22.18 11.87 51.41
N MET A 550 -22.94 12.84 50.88
CA MET A 550 -24.04 13.50 51.58
C MET A 550 -25.10 12.48 52.03
N LYS A 551 -25.46 11.52 51.17
CA LYS A 551 -26.40 10.43 51.50
C LYS A 551 -25.81 9.44 52.51
N GLN A 552 -24.57 9.00 52.30
CA GLN A 552 -23.90 7.99 53.13
C GLN A 552 -23.66 8.50 54.56
N ARG A 553 -23.27 9.77 54.71
CA ARG A 553 -23.00 10.41 56.01
C ARG A 553 -24.22 11.10 56.63
N GLY A 554 -25.35 11.16 55.92
CA GLY A 554 -26.56 11.84 56.37
C GLY A 554 -26.44 13.36 56.46
N TRP A 555 -25.49 13.96 55.75
CA TRP A 555 -25.29 15.41 55.72
C TRP A 555 -26.47 16.12 55.05
N LYS A 556 -26.63 17.43 55.35
CA LYS A 556 -27.77 18.22 54.88
C LYS A 556 -27.32 19.45 54.13
N TYR A 557 -28.05 19.79 53.07
CA TYR A 557 -27.87 21.06 52.38
C TYR A 557 -28.59 22.18 53.14
N CYS A 558 -27.99 23.36 53.20
CA CYS A 558 -28.70 24.57 53.61
C CYS A 558 -29.92 24.78 52.68
N PRO A 559 -31.14 24.99 53.20
CA PRO A 559 -32.34 25.07 52.38
C PRO A 559 -32.31 26.26 51.40
N ASN A 560 -31.58 27.32 51.76
CA ASN A 560 -31.45 28.55 50.97
C ASN A 560 -30.31 28.46 49.94
N CYS A 561 -29.04 28.49 50.38
CA CYS A 561 -27.89 28.61 49.47
C CYS A 561 -27.33 27.26 48.98
N LYS A 562 -27.91 26.13 49.41
CA LYS A 562 -27.47 24.76 49.06
C LYS A 562 -26.02 24.43 49.44
N THR A 563 -25.40 25.19 50.35
CA THR A 563 -24.10 24.81 50.91
C THR A 563 -24.26 23.50 51.72
N PRO A 564 -23.42 22.48 51.51
CA PRO A 564 -23.43 21.24 52.29
C PRO A 564 -23.00 21.53 53.74
N VAL A 565 -23.70 20.94 54.71
CA VAL A 565 -23.47 21.14 56.14
C VAL A 565 -23.33 19.80 56.85
N GLN A 566 -22.19 19.64 57.52
CA GLN A 566 -21.96 18.59 58.51
C GLN A 566 -22.26 19.15 59.91
N ARG A 567 -22.97 18.36 60.73
CA ARG A 567 -23.16 18.65 62.16
C ARG A 567 -22.15 17.83 62.96
N ASP A 568 -21.34 18.51 63.77
CA ASP A 568 -20.28 17.90 64.59
C ASP A 568 -20.68 17.78 66.08
N GLY A 569 -21.97 17.53 66.33
CA GLY A 569 -22.58 17.43 67.68
C GLY A 569 -23.39 18.65 68.11
N GLY A 570 -23.94 18.59 69.33
CA GLY A 570 -24.74 19.67 69.92
C GLY A 570 -26.20 19.72 69.47
N CYS A 571 -26.79 20.92 69.42
CA CYS A 571 -28.20 21.10 69.07
C CYS A 571 -28.45 20.99 67.55
N SER A 572 -29.69 20.65 67.17
CA SER A 572 -30.15 20.50 65.78
C SER A 572 -30.38 21.82 65.05
N HIS A 573 -30.23 22.97 65.73
CA HIS A 573 -30.33 24.29 65.13
C HIS A 573 -29.02 24.68 64.46
N MET A 574 -29.05 24.78 63.13
CA MET A 574 -27.90 25.12 62.31
C MET A 574 -27.98 26.57 61.86
N THR A 575 -26.83 27.24 61.87
CA THR A 575 -26.64 28.54 61.23
C THR A 575 -25.77 28.35 60.01
N CYS A 576 -26.26 28.74 58.84
CA CYS A 576 -25.48 28.63 57.61
C CYS A 576 -24.28 29.59 57.65
N ILE A 577 -23.07 29.04 57.52
CA ILE A 577 -21.80 29.79 57.53
C ILE A 577 -21.48 30.44 56.17
N SER A 578 -22.27 30.19 55.13
CA SER A 578 -22.05 30.77 53.81
C SER A 578 -22.18 32.30 53.87
N PRO A 579 -21.19 33.07 53.36
CA PRO A 579 -21.25 34.52 53.36
C PRO A 579 -22.57 35.04 52.77
N ALA A 580 -23.18 36.03 53.43
CA ALA A 580 -24.45 36.66 53.04
C ALA A 580 -25.71 35.73 53.02
N CYS A 581 -25.60 34.48 53.50
CA CYS A 581 -26.74 33.58 53.58
C CYS A 581 -27.62 33.87 54.81
N ASN A 582 -27.04 33.91 56.01
CA ASN A 582 -27.72 34.14 57.30
C ASN A 582 -28.97 33.26 57.53
N THR A 583 -29.00 32.06 56.94
CA THR A 583 -30.13 31.14 57.07
C THR A 583 -29.95 30.24 58.28
N HIS A 584 -30.92 30.25 59.17
CA HIS A 584 -31.08 29.34 60.28
C HIS A 584 -32.03 28.21 59.88
N PHE A 585 -31.65 26.97 60.11
CA PHE A 585 -32.44 25.80 59.70
C PHE A 585 -32.28 24.64 60.67
N CYS A 586 -33.20 23.67 60.63
CA CYS A 586 -33.11 22.47 61.44
C CYS A 586 -32.37 21.34 60.70
N TYR A 587 -31.36 20.74 61.33
CA TYR A 587 -30.60 19.64 60.75
C TYR A 587 -31.42 18.35 60.57
N ILE A 588 -32.35 18.07 61.50
CA ILE A 588 -33.15 16.83 61.47
C ILE A 588 -34.15 16.89 60.31
N CYS A 589 -35.04 17.89 60.31
CA CYS A 589 -36.12 17.98 59.34
C CYS A 589 -35.77 18.74 58.05
N GLY A 590 -34.61 19.42 58.00
CA GLY A 590 -34.15 20.19 56.84
C GLY A 590 -34.93 21.47 56.55
N LYS A 591 -35.93 21.83 57.38
CA LYS A 591 -36.77 23.01 57.16
C LYS A 591 -36.02 24.31 57.49
N ASN A 592 -36.28 25.34 56.69
CA ASN A 592 -35.85 26.71 56.96
C ASN A 592 -36.60 27.24 58.19
N ILE A 593 -35.86 27.82 59.14
CA ILE A 593 -36.41 28.45 60.36
C ILE A 593 -36.55 29.96 60.12
N VAL A 594 -35.46 30.65 59.74
CA VAL A 594 -35.47 32.08 59.42
C VAL A 594 -34.21 32.48 58.64
N ARG A 595 -34.27 33.58 57.87
CA ARG A 595 -33.10 34.23 57.28
C ARG A 595 -32.93 35.63 57.89
N SER A 596 -32.10 35.76 58.92
CA SER A 596 -31.88 37.04 59.61
C SER A 596 -30.53 37.05 60.34
N ALA A 597 -29.98 38.25 60.56
CA ALA A 597 -28.85 38.47 61.46
C ALA A 597 -29.30 39.04 62.83
N LEU A 598 -30.58 39.37 62.98
CA LEU A 598 -31.13 39.99 64.18
C LEU A 598 -31.47 38.93 65.23
N ARG A 599 -30.83 39.04 66.40
CA ARG A 599 -30.94 38.06 67.49
C ARG A 599 -32.38 37.77 67.93
N ASN A 600 -33.23 38.80 68.01
CA ASN A 600 -34.61 38.66 68.48
C ASN A 600 -35.48 37.85 67.51
N GLU A 601 -35.31 38.06 66.20
CA GLU A 601 -36.02 37.32 65.15
C GLU A 601 -35.60 35.86 65.14
N ILE A 602 -34.29 35.61 65.28
CA ILE A 602 -33.72 34.26 65.35
C ILE A 602 -34.28 33.51 66.56
N GLN A 603 -34.22 34.09 67.76
CA GLN A 603 -34.70 33.42 68.98
C GLN A 603 -36.19 33.10 68.92
N THR A 604 -37.01 34.02 68.41
CA THR A 604 -38.46 33.82 68.27
C THR A 604 -38.78 32.70 67.28
N ALA A 605 -38.14 32.70 66.11
CA ALA A 605 -38.36 31.69 65.07
C ALA A 605 -37.86 30.31 65.49
N VAL A 606 -36.68 30.24 66.14
CA VAL A 606 -36.13 28.98 66.69
C VAL A 606 -37.06 28.42 67.76
N ALA A 607 -37.52 29.23 68.72
CA ALA A 607 -38.44 28.79 69.75
C ALA A 607 -39.77 28.30 69.17
N ALA A 608 -40.29 28.95 68.12
CA ALA A 608 -41.50 28.51 67.44
C ALA A 608 -41.31 27.16 66.73
N HIS A 609 -40.18 26.94 66.05
CA HIS A 609 -39.89 25.70 65.33
C HIS A 609 -39.76 24.48 66.26
N TYR A 610 -39.01 24.61 67.35
CA TYR A 610 -38.73 23.50 68.27
C TYR A 610 -39.86 23.21 69.27
N ARG A 611 -41.01 23.88 69.17
CA ARG A 611 -42.26 23.40 69.80
C ARG A 611 -42.78 22.11 69.16
N VAL A 612 -42.41 21.87 67.90
CA VAL A 612 -42.90 20.75 67.08
C VAL A 612 -41.76 19.91 66.49
N CYS A 613 -40.53 20.12 66.94
CA CYS A 613 -39.32 19.46 66.45
C CYS A 613 -38.31 19.28 67.61
N ASN A 614 -37.36 18.35 67.47
CA ASN A 614 -36.39 18.05 68.53
C ASN A 614 -35.12 18.91 68.39
N LEU A 615 -34.83 19.72 69.42
CA LEU A 615 -33.64 20.57 69.44
C LEU A 615 -32.37 19.79 69.80
N PHE A 616 -32.48 18.73 70.59
CA PHE A 616 -31.36 17.90 70.99
C PHE A 616 -31.69 16.45 70.68
N ASP A 617 -30.69 15.71 70.20
CA ASP A 617 -30.81 14.25 70.11
C ASP A 617 -30.64 13.70 71.52
N TYR A 618 -31.72 13.18 72.10
CA TYR A 618 -31.59 12.30 73.25
C TYR A 618 -31.21 10.92 72.72
N PRO A 619 -30.09 10.30 73.15
CA PRO A 619 -29.95 8.87 72.99
C PRO A 619 -31.11 8.23 73.77
N GLY A 620 -32.02 7.58 73.08
CA GLY A 620 -33.01 6.72 73.73
C GLY A 620 -32.29 5.59 74.45
N GLU A 621 -32.72 5.30 75.68
CA GLU A 621 -32.41 4.05 76.40
C GLU A 621 -32.82 2.81 75.59
#